data_AF-A0A8C7CE95-F1
#
_entry.id   AF-A0A8C7CE95-F1
#
_cell.length_a   1.000
_cell.length_b   1.000
_cell.length_c   1.000
_cell.angle_alpha   90.00
_cell.angle_beta   90.00
_cell.angle_gamma   90.00
#
_symmetry.space_group_name_H-M   'P 1'
#
loop_
_entity.id
_entity.type
_entity.pdbx_description
1 polymer ?
#
loop_
_entity_poly.entity_id
_entity_poly.type
_entity_poly.pdbx_seq_one_letter_code
_entity_poly.pdbx_strand_id
1 'polypeptide(L)' 'MLSTTSCRANVNCREKMATAMDEEERKLQRLKAAVHYTVGRLCQSIGEDHQKEFSRQVIAAIAETTFRQCGE' A
#
# COMPACT_ATOMS: atom_id res chain seq x y z
N MET A 1 8.73 25.12 41.47
CA MET A 1 8.42 25.24 40.04
C MET A 1 8.55 23.88 39.35
N LEU A 2 7.62 22.93 39.55
CA LEU A 2 7.58 21.70 38.74
C LEU A 2 6.13 21.24 38.57
N SER A 3 5.46 21.75 37.54
CA SER A 3 4.16 21.25 37.10
C SER A 3 4.07 21.28 35.57
N THR A 4 4.81 20.39 34.88
CA THR A 4 4.62 20.20 33.43
C THR A 4 4.54 18.73 32.98
N THR A 5 4.59 17.76 33.89
CA THR A 5 4.53 16.33 33.49
C THR A 5 3.14 15.87 33.03
N SER A 6 2.07 16.62 33.30
CA SER A 6 0.69 16.20 32.96
C SER A 6 0.35 16.25 31.47
N CYS A 7 1.07 17.02 30.64
CA CYS A 7 0.76 17.12 29.20
C CYS A 7 1.53 16.08 28.35
N ARG A 8 2.61 15.49 28.86
CA ARG A 8 3.49 14.58 28.08
C ARG A 8 2.83 13.25 27.72
N ALA A 9 1.93 12.73 28.55
CA ALA A 9 1.24 11.48 28.26
C ALA A 9 0.24 11.61 27.09
N ASN A 10 -0.38 12.79 26.93
CA ASN A 10 -1.40 13.03 25.91
C ASN A 10 -0.80 13.28 24.52
N VAL A 11 0.36 13.94 24.46
CA VAL A 11 1.14 14.15 23.21
C VAL A 11 1.69 12.82 22.69
N ASN A 12 2.21 11.97 23.59
CA ASN A 12 2.78 10.67 23.23
C ASN A 12 1.73 9.70 22.66
N CYS A 13 0.49 9.70 23.16
CA CYS A 13 -0.57 8.85 22.61
C CYS A 13 -0.99 9.29 21.20
N ARG A 14 -1.07 10.61 20.98
CA ARG A 14 -1.43 11.20 19.68
C ARG A 14 -0.33 10.99 18.63
N GLU A 15 0.94 11.17 19.00
CA GLU A 15 2.09 10.89 18.12
C GLU A 15 2.23 9.39 17.81
N LYS A 16 2.00 8.50 18.80
CA LYS A 16 1.96 7.05 18.58
C LYS A 16 0.86 6.63 17.61
N MET A 17 -0.33 7.22 17.71
CA MET A 17 -1.42 6.93 16.77
C MET A 17 -1.12 7.46 15.35
N ALA A 18 -0.53 8.65 15.24
CA ALA A 18 -0.13 9.21 13.94
C ALA A 18 0.97 8.38 13.27
N THR A 19 1.97 7.93 14.02
CA THR A 19 3.06 7.09 13.50
C THR A 19 2.59 5.67 13.14
N ALA A 20 1.65 5.10 13.91
CA ALA A 20 1.04 3.81 13.59
C ALA A 20 0.21 3.88 12.30
N MET A 21 -0.55 4.95 12.09
CA MET A 21 -1.31 5.14 10.85
C MET A 21 -0.41 5.29 9.62
N ASP A 22 0.71 6.01 9.76
CA ASP A 22 1.70 6.16 8.69
C ASP A 22 2.44 4.83 8.40
N GLU A 23 2.67 3.99 9.40
CA GLU A 23 3.28 2.67 9.22
C GLU A 23 2.36 1.69 8.48
N GLU A 24 1.07 1.63 8.83
CA GLU A 24 0.09 0.79 8.14
C GLU A 24 -0.10 1.26 6.69
N GLU A 25 -0.19 2.57 6.43
CA GLU A 25 -0.24 3.09 5.07
C GLU A 25 1.02 2.70 4.27
N ARG A 26 2.21 2.83 4.86
CA ARG A 26 3.46 2.38 4.21
C ARG A 26 3.46 0.88 3.93
N LYS A 27 2.95 0.04 4.84
CA LYS A 27 2.80 -1.41 4.62
C LYS A 27 1.86 -1.67 3.44
N LEU A 28 0.70 -1.01 3.41
CA LEU A 28 -0.26 -1.13 2.30
C LEU A 28 0.37 -0.71 0.97
N GLN A 29 1.12 0.39 0.91
CA GLN A 29 1.79 0.82 -0.33
C GLN A 29 2.83 -0.20 -0.80
N ARG A 30 3.59 -0.82 0.11
CA ARG A 30 4.55 -1.88 -0.24
C ARG A 30 3.84 -3.12 -0.79
N LEU A 31 2.70 -3.50 -0.21
CA LEU A 31 1.89 -4.61 -0.71
C LEU A 31 1.30 -4.29 -2.10
N LYS A 32 0.73 -3.09 -2.30
CA LYS A 32 0.24 -2.63 -3.60
C LYS A 32 1.34 -2.67 -4.67
N ALA A 33 2.55 -2.23 -4.33
CA ALA A 33 3.70 -2.30 -5.24
C ALA A 33 4.10 -3.74 -5.59
N ALA A 34 4.11 -4.66 -4.62
CA ALA A 34 4.40 -6.07 -4.86
C ALA A 34 3.35 -6.75 -5.75
N VAL A 35 2.06 -6.44 -5.52
CA VAL A 35 0.96 -6.90 -6.38
C VAL A 35 1.10 -6.33 -7.79
N HIS A 36 1.36 -5.03 -7.92
CA HIS A 36 1.55 -4.38 -9.22
C HIS A 36 2.70 -5.00 -10.02
N TYR A 37 3.84 -5.26 -9.37
CA TYR A 37 4.97 -5.97 -9.99
C TYR A 37 4.55 -7.35 -10.50
N THR A 38 3.88 -8.14 -9.66
CA THR A 38 3.47 -9.51 -9.99
C THR A 38 2.47 -9.52 -11.15
N VAL A 39 1.46 -8.66 -11.09
CA VAL A 39 0.46 -8.50 -12.17
C VAL A 39 1.14 -8.05 -13.47
N GLY A 40 2.11 -7.13 -13.41
CA GLY A 40 2.88 -6.73 -14.58
C GLY A 40 3.61 -7.91 -15.24
N ARG A 41 4.24 -8.78 -14.45
CA ARG A 41 4.91 -10.00 -14.96
C ARG A 41 3.93 -11.00 -15.57
N LEU A 42 2.76 -11.17 -14.97
CA LEU A 42 1.72 -12.04 -15.53
C LEU A 42 1.16 -11.48 -16.84
N CYS A 43 0.83 -10.18 -16.88
CA CYS A 43 0.36 -9.52 -18.10
C CYS A 43 1.40 -9.55 -19.22
N GLN A 44 2.69 -9.46 -18.90
CA GLN A 44 3.75 -9.63 -19.87
C GLN A 44 3.74 -11.04 -20.47
N SER A 45 3.76 -12.08 -19.62
CA SER A 45 3.75 -13.48 -20.07
C SER A 45 2.52 -13.79 -20.94
N ILE A 46 1.33 -13.37 -20.49
CA ILE A 46 0.08 -13.55 -21.24
C ILE A 46 0.10 -12.74 -22.55
N GLY A 47 0.68 -11.54 -22.51
CA GLY A 47 0.82 -10.70 -23.69
C GLY A 47 1.70 -11.32 -24.77
N GLU A 48 2.83 -11.91 -24.35
CA GLU A 48 3.73 -12.66 -25.22
C GLU A 48 3.02 -13.88 -25.85
N ASP A 49 2.31 -14.67 -25.04
CA ASP A 49 1.55 -15.86 -25.50
C ASP A 49 0.45 -15.50 -26.52
N HIS A 50 -0.18 -14.35 -26.35
CA HIS A 50 -1.29 -13.90 -27.18
C HIS A 50 -0.90 -12.87 -28.27
N GLN A 51 0.38 -12.55 -28.41
CA GLN A 51 0.90 -11.50 -29.30
C GLN A 51 0.16 -10.15 -29.12
N LYS A 52 -0.09 -9.77 -27.87
CA LYS A 52 -0.78 -8.53 -27.49
C LYS A 52 -0.04 -7.83 -26.37
N GLU A 53 -0.07 -6.50 -26.38
CA GLU A 53 0.46 -5.70 -25.29
C GLU A 53 -0.67 -5.19 -24.39
N PHE A 54 -0.39 -5.13 -23.09
CA PHE A 54 -1.24 -4.47 -22.11
C PHE A 54 -0.70 -3.07 -21.84
N SER A 55 -1.59 -2.06 -21.84
CA SER A 55 -1.18 -0.72 -21.46
C SER A 55 -0.87 -0.63 -19.96
N ARG A 56 -0.02 0.32 -19.59
CA ARG A 56 0.34 0.56 -18.17
C ARG A 56 -0.90 0.83 -17.30
N GLN A 57 -1.89 1.53 -17.85
CA GLN A 57 -3.15 1.84 -17.17
C GLN A 57 -3.97 0.57 -16.92
N VAL A 58 -4.02 -0.35 -17.88
CA VAL A 58 -4.70 -1.63 -17.72
C VAL A 58 -4.01 -2.49 -16.66
N ILE A 59 -2.69 -2.57 -16.67
CA ILE A 59 -1.91 -3.30 -15.65
C ILE A 59 -2.18 -2.71 -14.25
N ALA A 60 -2.21 -1.38 -14.12
CA ALA A 60 -2.54 -0.71 -12.86
C ALA A 60 -3.95 -1.04 -12.37
N ALA A 61 -4.95 -1.01 -13.27
CA ALA A 61 -6.33 -1.33 -12.94
C ALA A 61 -6.51 -2.81 -12.51
N ILE A 62 -5.80 -3.74 -13.15
CA ILE A 62 -5.79 -5.14 -12.75
C ILE A 62 -5.13 -5.30 -11.38
N ALA A 63 -3.99 -4.64 -11.14
CA ALA A 63 -3.30 -4.67 -9.85
C ALA A 63 -4.18 -4.13 -8.71
N GLU A 64 -4.87 -3.02 -8.93
CA GLU A 64 -5.80 -2.44 -7.97
C GLU A 64 -7.01 -3.34 -7.71
N THR A 65 -7.55 -3.97 -8.77
CA THR A 65 -8.66 -4.91 -8.64
C THR A 65 -8.23 -6.16 -7.86
N THR A 66 -7.05 -6.69 -8.16
CA THR A 66 -6.46 -7.84 -7.45
C THR A 66 -6.26 -7.52 -5.97
N PHE A 67 -5.69 -6.34 -5.67
CA PHE A 67 -5.48 -5.90 -4.29
C PHE A 67 -6.80 -5.81 -3.51
N ARG A 68 -7.86 -5.26 -4.12
CA ARG A 68 -9.20 -5.18 -3.50
C ARG A 68 -9.86 -6.54 -3.30
N GLN A 69 -9.57 -7.52 -4.15
CA GLN A 69 -10.13 -8.87 -4.04
C GLN A 69 -9.52 -9.71 -2.91
N CYS A 70 -8.33 -9.35 -2.41
CA CYS A 70 -7.67 -10.06 -1.31
C CYS A 70 -8.31 -9.84 0.08
N GLY A 71 -9.31 -8.96 0.18
CA GLY A 71 -10.00 -8.61 1.43
C GLY A 71 -9.29 -7.50 2.21
N GLU A 72 -10.03 -6.42 2.50
CA GLU A 72 -9.75 -5.54 3.66
C GLU A 72 -10.01 -6.29 4.97
#